data_AF-A0A540KSJ6-F1
#
_entry.id   AF-A0A540KSJ6-F1
#
_cell.length_a   1.000
_cell.length_b   1.000
_cell.length_c   1.000
_cell.angle_alpha   90.00
_cell.angle_beta   90.00
_cell.angle_gamma   90.00
#
_symmetry.space_group_name_H-M   'P 1'
#
loop_
_entity.id
_entity.type
_entity.pdbx_description
1 polymer ?
#
loop_
_entity_poly.entity_id
_entity_poly.type
_entity_poly.pdbx_seq_one_letter_code
_entity_poly.pdbx_strand_id
1 'polypeptide(L)'
;MESPLGSALTLFFAGYLFFFLSSPSPANASAQLVDGVCQKSINNTECMEVLHSDPRVKSASTYILLAQVALDLAIGNAKDSQAFINNLLKSDPTEPIKQCASSYGLVVASFQSAKVEIYEDPLTANYDVKIAGDDAGNCETALNSKGVKYPELSARNHVVLLYSSIGDVITGQID
;
A
#
# COMPACT_ATOMS: atom_id res chain seq x y z
N MET A 1 -63.34 -30.64 -33.06
CA MET A 1 -63.47 -29.38 -33.81
C MET A 1 -63.64 -28.28 -32.78
N GLU A 2 -62.52 -27.58 -32.53
CA GLU A 2 -62.37 -26.22 -31.96
C GLU A 2 -63.05 -25.88 -30.60
N SER A 3 -62.44 -25.33 -29.54
CA SER A 3 -61.08 -24.86 -29.21
C SER A 3 -61.03 -24.54 -27.69
N PRO A 4 -59.93 -24.78 -26.94
CA PRO A 4 -59.76 -24.22 -25.60
C PRO A 4 -58.80 -23.02 -25.67
N LEU A 5 -59.33 -21.82 -25.93
CA LEU A 5 -58.56 -20.58 -25.88
C LEU A 5 -58.90 -19.81 -24.59
N GLY A 6 -58.50 -20.39 -23.44
CA GLY A 6 -58.88 -19.84 -22.12
C GLY A 6 -57.83 -19.89 -21.01
N SER A 7 -56.61 -20.41 -21.26
CA SER A 7 -55.58 -20.51 -20.21
C SER A 7 -54.16 -20.24 -20.68
N ALA A 8 -53.96 -19.33 -21.64
CA ALA A 8 -52.63 -18.96 -22.12
C ALA A 8 -52.27 -17.48 -21.85
N LEU A 9 -52.83 -16.87 -20.79
CA LEU A 9 -52.56 -15.47 -20.48
C LEU A 9 -52.29 -15.19 -18.99
N THR A 10 -51.66 -16.12 -18.26
CA THR A 10 -51.24 -15.89 -16.86
C THR A 10 -49.93 -16.56 -16.47
N LEU A 11 -48.98 -16.75 -17.40
CA LEU A 11 -47.65 -17.32 -17.06
C LEU A 11 -46.47 -16.64 -17.78
N PHE A 12 -46.52 -15.32 -17.97
CA PHE A 12 -45.36 -14.55 -18.48
C PHE A 12 -44.96 -13.37 -17.58
N PHE A 13 -45.18 -13.49 -16.25
CA PHE A 13 -44.73 -12.47 -15.28
C PHE A 13 -43.99 -13.06 -14.06
N ALA A 14 -43.43 -14.27 -14.16
CA ALA A 14 -42.69 -14.90 -13.06
C ALA A 14 -41.23 -15.28 -13.42
N GLY A 15 -40.63 -14.59 -14.39
CA GLY A 15 -39.29 -14.91 -14.93
C GLY A 15 -38.30 -13.76 -14.94
N TYR A 16 -38.53 -12.68 -14.18
CA TYR A 16 -37.70 -11.46 -14.18
C TYR A 16 -37.14 -11.08 -12.80
N LEU A 17 -36.89 -12.04 -11.90
CA LEU A 17 -36.38 -11.73 -10.57
C LEU A 17 -35.24 -12.66 -10.09
N PHE A 18 -34.34 -13.06 -10.99
CA PHE A 18 -33.09 -13.73 -10.60
C PHE A 18 -31.89 -13.31 -11.46
N PHE A 19 -31.76 -12.01 -11.75
CA PHE A 19 -30.42 -11.45 -11.92
C PHE A 19 -29.91 -11.10 -10.52
N PHE A 20 -29.34 -12.10 -9.84
CA PHE A 20 -28.58 -11.85 -8.63
C PHE A 20 -27.49 -10.83 -8.96
N LEU A 21 -27.63 -9.62 -8.43
CA LEU A 21 -26.54 -8.68 -8.28
C LEU A 21 -25.53 -9.32 -7.32
N SER A 22 -24.62 -10.13 -7.86
CA SER A 22 -23.52 -10.71 -7.09
C SER A 22 -22.51 -9.61 -6.80
N SER A 23 -22.79 -8.76 -5.80
CA SER A 23 -21.79 -7.86 -5.27
C SER A 23 -20.67 -8.69 -4.64
N PRO A 24 -19.40 -8.43 -4.95
CA PRO A 24 -18.30 -9.14 -4.32
C PRO A 24 -18.35 -8.90 -2.80
N SER A 25 -18.09 -9.96 -2.03
CA SER A 25 -17.91 -9.80 -0.59
C SER A 25 -16.70 -8.89 -0.31
N PRO A 26 -16.65 -8.20 0.85
CA PRO A 26 -15.52 -7.33 1.19
C PRO A 26 -14.16 -8.03 1.10
N ALA A 27 -14.10 -9.30 1.48
CA ALA A 27 -12.88 -10.10 1.39
C ALA A 27 -12.46 -10.38 -0.08
N ASN A 28 -13.41 -10.63 -0.97
CA ASN A 28 -13.11 -10.82 -2.40
C ASN A 28 -12.68 -9.51 -3.06
N ALA A 29 -13.35 -8.40 -2.73
CA ALA A 29 -12.96 -7.07 -3.21
C ALA A 29 -11.55 -6.69 -2.73
N SER A 30 -11.26 -6.90 -1.44
CA SER A 30 -9.92 -6.70 -0.87
C SER A 30 -8.85 -7.53 -1.59
N ALA A 31 -9.09 -8.83 -1.81
CA ALA A 31 -8.14 -9.69 -2.51
C ALA A 31 -7.84 -9.17 -3.94
N GLN A 32 -8.87 -8.74 -4.68
CA GLN A 32 -8.69 -8.16 -6.02
C GLN A 32 -7.88 -6.86 -5.99
N LEU A 33 -8.11 -6.00 -5.01
CA LEU A 33 -7.34 -4.75 -4.85
C LEU A 33 -5.87 -5.06 -4.52
N VAL A 34 -5.63 -5.96 -3.57
CA VAL A 34 -4.28 -6.38 -3.16
C VAL A 34 -3.53 -6.99 -4.34
N ASP A 35 -4.15 -7.92 -5.07
CA ASP A 35 -3.55 -8.54 -6.26
C ASP A 35 -3.18 -7.48 -7.31
N GLY A 36 -4.11 -6.57 -7.61
CA GLY A 36 -3.89 -5.51 -8.60
C GLY A 36 -2.79 -4.52 -8.20
N VAL A 37 -2.66 -4.23 -6.90
CA VAL A 37 -1.59 -3.38 -6.36
C VAL A 37 -0.26 -4.11 -6.43
N CYS A 38 -0.18 -5.32 -5.89
CA CYS A 38 1.07 -6.05 -5.78
C CYS A 38 1.65 -6.47 -7.13
N GLN A 39 0.81 -6.74 -8.13
CA GLN A 39 1.28 -7.00 -9.51
C GLN A 39 1.99 -5.81 -10.16
N LYS A 40 1.68 -4.59 -9.71
CA LYS A 40 2.27 -3.34 -10.23
C LYS A 40 3.38 -2.79 -9.32
N SER A 41 3.53 -3.34 -8.11
CA SER A 41 4.61 -2.97 -7.19
C SER A 41 5.97 -3.52 -7.66
N ILE A 42 7.07 -2.99 -7.09
CA ILE A 42 8.43 -3.43 -7.41
C ILE A 42 8.70 -4.92 -7.13
N ASN A 43 7.93 -5.54 -6.22
CA ASN A 43 8.02 -6.96 -5.92
C ASN A 43 6.66 -7.50 -5.47
N ASN A 44 6.05 -8.35 -6.31
CA ASN A 44 4.75 -8.92 -6.02
C ASN A 44 4.72 -9.75 -4.73
N THR A 45 5.66 -10.67 -4.55
CA THR A 45 5.69 -11.57 -3.38
C THR A 45 5.84 -10.78 -2.08
N GLU A 46 6.81 -9.87 -2.03
CA GLU A 46 7.05 -9.07 -0.82
C GLU A 46 5.88 -8.13 -0.54
N CYS A 47 5.25 -7.57 -1.59
CA CYS A 47 4.04 -6.77 -1.44
C CYS A 47 2.90 -7.56 -0.77
N MET A 48 2.66 -8.80 -1.24
CA MET A 48 1.65 -9.67 -0.64
C MET A 48 1.98 -9.95 0.83
N GLU A 49 3.25 -10.21 1.15
CA GLU A 49 3.71 -10.46 2.52
C GLU A 49 3.49 -9.25 3.43
N VAL A 50 3.89 -8.05 3.01
CA VAL A 50 3.75 -6.84 3.85
C VAL A 50 2.30 -6.45 4.04
N LEU A 51 1.46 -6.50 2.99
CA LEU A 51 0.04 -6.15 3.12
C LEU A 51 -0.70 -7.19 3.98
N HIS A 52 -0.48 -8.48 3.76
CA HIS A 52 -1.15 -9.51 4.56
C HIS A 52 -0.63 -9.66 5.99
N SER A 53 0.45 -8.96 6.36
CA SER A 53 0.89 -8.87 7.75
C SER A 53 -0.13 -8.18 8.66
N ASP A 54 -1.02 -7.34 8.10
CA ASP A 54 -2.08 -6.68 8.84
C ASP A 54 -3.47 -7.28 8.54
N PRO A 55 -4.19 -7.80 9.56
CA PRO A 55 -5.50 -8.41 9.34
C PRO A 55 -6.56 -7.42 8.79
N ARG A 56 -6.38 -6.10 8.97
CA ARG A 56 -7.30 -5.06 8.47
C ARG A 56 -7.37 -5.04 6.96
N VAL A 57 -6.34 -5.52 6.25
CA VAL A 57 -6.34 -5.62 4.79
C VAL A 57 -7.52 -6.45 4.30
N LYS A 58 -7.92 -7.53 5.00
CA LYS A 58 -9.04 -8.40 4.60
C LYS A 58 -10.39 -7.66 4.52
N SER A 59 -10.54 -6.55 5.23
CA SER A 59 -11.74 -5.70 5.22
C SER A 59 -11.59 -4.43 4.38
N ALA A 60 -10.39 -4.14 3.86
CA ALA A 60 -10.12 -2.96 3.04
C ALA A 60 -10.65 -3.17 1.62
N SER A 61 -11.94 -2.90 1.41
CA SER A 61 -12.64 -3.16 0.14
C SER A 61 -12.60 -1.99 -0.86
N THR A 62 -11.84 -0.94 -0.57
CA THR A 62 -11.64 0.24 -1.42
C THR A 62 -10.18 0.67 -1.40
N TYR A 63 -9.72 1.38 -2.43
CA TYR A 63 -8.34 1.88 -2.48
C TYR A 63 -8.01 2.81 -1.30
N ILE A 64 -8.95 3.67 -0.88
CA ILE A 64 -8.71 4.57 0.27
C ILE A 64 -8.53 3.80 1.59
N LEU A 65 -9.31 2.74 1.82
CA LEU A 65 -9.17 1.89 3.02
C LEU A 65 -7.87 1.07 2.95
N LEU A 66 -7.50 0.59 1.76
CA LEU A 66 -6.25 -0.14 1.57
C LEU A 66 -5.03 0.79 1.75
N ALA A 67 -5.10 2.02 1.24
CA ALA A 67 -4.08 3.05 1.42
C ALA A 67 -3.87 3.37 2.89
N GLN A 68 -4.95 3.55 3.65
CA GLN A 68 -4.88 3.81 5.07
C GLN A 68 -4.12 2.72 5.82
N VAL A 69 -4.41 1.44 5.53
CA VAL A 69 -3.73 0.30 6.17
C VAL A 69 -2.27 0.20 5.71
N ALA A 70 -1.99 0.36 4.42
CA ALA A 70 -0.63 0.32 3.87
C ALA A 70 0.25 1.45 4.44
N LEU A 71 -0.29 2.67 4.57
CA LEU A 71 0.41 3.82 5.13
C LEU A 71 0.63 3.66 6.64
N ASP A 72 -0.30 3.05 7.38
CA ASP A 72 -0.07 2.70 8.79
C ASP A 72 1.13 1.75 8.95
N LEU A 73 1.21 0.73 8.10
CA LEU A 73 2.33 -0.22 8.07
C LEU A 73 3.64 0.49 7.69
N ALA A 74 3.62 1.34 6.66
CA ALA A 74 4.77 2.12 6.20
C ALA A 74 5.29 3.06 7.30
N ILE A 75 4.41 3.81 7.97
CA ILE A 75 4.77 4.70 9.10
C ILE A 75 5.37 3.89 10.26
N GLY A 76 4.78 2.74 10.59
CA GLY A 76 5.30 1.86 11.63
C GLY A 76 6.72 1.37 11.32
N ASN A 77 6.94 0.88 10.11
CA ASN A 77 8.25 0.43 9.65
C ASN A 77 9.28 1.58 9.58
N ALA A 78 8.88 2.75 9.07
CA ALA A 78 9.74 3.92 8.96
C ALA A 78 10.18 4.42 10.35
N LYS A 79 9.28 4.43 11.34
CA LYS A 79 9.61 4.80 12.73
C LYS A 79 10.55 3.80 13.39
N ASP A 80 10.31 2.50 13.19
CA ASP A 80 11.22 1.46 13.70
C ASP A 80 12.62 1.60 13.09
N SER A 81 12.69 1.82 11.78
CA SER A 81 13.95 2.02 11.07
C SER A 81 14.65 3.32 11.48
N GLN A 82 13.92 4.41 11.68
CA GLN A 82 14.46 5.66 12.24
C GLN A 82 15.04 5.42 13.63
N ALA A 83 14.36 4.68 14.50
CA ALA A 83 14.85 4.35 15.84
C ALA A 83 16.11 3.49 15.78
N PHE A 84 16.15 2.51 14.89
CA PHE A 84 17.34 1.69 14.61
C PHE A 84 18.53 2.57 14.20
N ILE A 85 18.34 3.46 13.22
CA ILE A 85 19.40 4.34 12.71
C ILE A 85 19.88 5.31 13.79
N ASN A 86 18.96 5.90 14.57
CA ASN A 86 19.32 6.78 15.67
C ASN A 86 20.11 6.07 16.78
N ASN A 87 19.86 4.79 17.00
CA ASN A 87 20.66 3.98 17.91
C ASN A 87 22.03 3.64 17.31
N LEU A 88 22.07 3.25 16.03
CA LEU A 88 23.31 2.99 15.31
C LEU A 88 24.21 4.23 15.30
N LEU A 89 23.65 5.42 15.12
CA LEU A 89 24.36 6.71 15.11
C LEU A 89 25.10 6.99 16.42
N LYS A 90 24.60 6.50 17.57
CA LYS A 90 25.28 6.66 18.87
C LYS A 90 26.56 5.86 18.94
N SER A 91 26.58 4.66 18.35
CA SER A 91 27.75 3.77 18.31
C SER A 91 28.66 4.02 17.11
N ASP A 92 28.11 4.48 15.99
CA ASP A 92 28.80 4.71 14.73
C ASP A 92 28.36 6.07 14.12
N PRO A 93 28.97 7.18 14.55
CA PRO A 93 28.61 8.53 14.10
C PRO A 93 29.27 8.91 12.77
N THR A 94 29.42 7.96 11.84
CA THR A 94 29.96 8.22 10.50
C THR A 94 29.00 9.05 9.65
N GLU A 95 29.54 9.74 8.65
CA GLU A 95 28.76 10.63 7.78
C GLU A 95 27.59 9.92 7.06
N PRO A 96 27.75 8.69 6.51
CA PRO A 96 26.63 7.96 5.93
C PRO A 96 25.49 7.70 6.93
N ILE A 97 25.80 7.36 8.17
CA ILE A 97 24.79 7.09 9.20
C ILE A 97 24.08 8.38 9.61
N LYS A 98 24.78 9.52 9.70
CA LYS A 98 24.15 10.84 9.90
C LYS A 98 23.19 11.20 8.78
N GLN A 99 23.61 10.98 7.54
CA GLN A 99 22.75 11.23 6.38
C GLN A 99 21.51 10.34 6.40
N CYS A 100 21.66 9.04 6.69
CA CYS A 100 20.54 8.13 6.88
C CYS A 100 19.61 8.58 8.02
N ALA A 101 20.14 9.07 9.14
CA ALA A 101 19.32 9.56 10.25
C ALA A 101 18.46 10.77 9.83
N SER A 102 19.05 11.69 9.06
CA SER A 102 18.31 12.83 8.48
C SER A 102 17.24 12.36 7.49
N SER A 103 17.60 11.49 6.55
CA SER A 103 16.67 10.94 5.55
C SER A 103 15.47 10.25 6.20
N TYR A 104 15.66 9.44 7.25
CA TYR A 104 14.54 8.77 7.91
C TYR A 104 13.64 9.69 8.74
N GLY A 105 14.12 10.88 9.11
CA GLY A 105 13.25 11.97 9.55
C GLY A 105 12.21 12.35 8.50
N LEU A 106 12.66 12.47 7.25
CA LEU A 106 11.82 12.84 6.11
C LEU A 106 10.93 11.68 5.66
N VAL A 107 11.44 10.45 5.59
CA VAL A 107 10.63 9.25 5.28
C VAL A 107 9.39 9.15 6.17
N VAL A 108 9.58 9.31 7.50
CA VAL A 108 8.46 9.26 8.45
C VAL A 108 7.48 10.40 8.19
N ALA A 109 7.97 11.62 7.98
CA ALA A 109 7.14 12.78 7.73
C ALA A 109 6.32 12.64 6.43
N SER A 110 6.93 12.19 5.34
CA SER A 110 6.28 11.99 4.05
C SER A 110 5.19 10.92 4.10
N PHE A 111 5.42 9.77 4.74
CA PHE A 111 4.33 8.80 4.90
C PHE A 111 3.19 9.29 5.81
N GLN A 112 3.51 10.10 6.83
CA GLN A 112 2.48 10.72 7.67
C GLN A 112 1.66 11.76 6.91
N SER A 113 2.32 12.55 6.07
CA SER A 113 1.70 13.54 5.18
C SER A 113 0.77 12.85 4.18
N ALA A 114 1.28 11.87 3.44
CA ALA A 114 0.48 11.07 2.52
C ALA A 114 -0.78 10.47 3.17
N LYS A 115 -0.68 10.00 4.42
CA LYS A 115 -1.83 9.43 5.15
C LYS A 115 -2.93 10.46 5.43
N VAL A 116 -2.59 11.72 5.62
CA VAL A 116 -3.59 12.79 5.76
C VAL A 116 -4.18 13.10 4.38
N GLU A 117 -3.32 13.22 3.38
CA GLU A 117 -3.67 13.68 2.03
C GLU A 117 -4.50 12.68 1.23
N ILE A 118 -4.50 11.37 1.53
CA ILE A 118 -5.38 10.40 0.84
C ILE A 118 -6.88 10.75 0.91
N TYR A 119 -7.30 11.64 1.82
CA TYR A 119 -8.68 12.12 1.94
C TYR A 119 -8.90 13.52 1.33
N GLU A 120 -7.83 14.25 1.02
CA GLU A 120 -7.88 15.67 0.67
C GLU A 120 -7.34 15.92 -0.74
N ASP A 121 -6.16 15.37 -1.03
CA ASP A 121 -5.46 15.47 -2.30
C ASP A 121 -4.63 14.19 -2.55
N PRO A 122 -5.24 13.15 -3.13
CA PRO A 122 -4.56 11.88 -3.40
C PRO A 122 -3.35 12.02 -4.35
N LEU A 123 -3.29 13.07 -5.16
CA LEU A 123 -2.14 13.33 -6.03
C LEU A 123 -0.92 13.78 -5.21
N THR A 124 -1.13 14.63 -4.20
CA THR A 124 -0.06 15.00 -3.27
C THR A 124 0.32 13.80 -2.39
N ALA A 125 -0.65 12.99 -1.96
CA ALA A 125 -0.34 11.74 -1.24
C ALA A 125 0.52 10.78 -2.09
N ASN A 126 0.26 10.69 -3.40
CA ASN A 126 1.07 9.94 -4.37
C ASN A 126 2.49 10.50 -4.52
N TYR A 127 2.63 11.82 -4.55
CA TYR A 127 3.94 12.45 -4.56
C TYR A 127 4.73 12.14 -3.28
N ASP A 128 4.10 12.27 -2.12
CA ASP A 128 4.73 12.10 -0.82
C ASP A 128 5.20 10.67 -0.55
N VAL A 129 4.43 9.65 -0.95
CA VAL A 129 4.91 8.25 -0.84
C VAL A 129 6.14 7.99 -1.70
N LYS A 130 6.30 8.67 -2.85
CA LYS A 130 7.49 8.57 -3.69
C LYS A 130 8.69 9.29 -3.07
N ILE A 131 8.48 10.47 -2.48
CA ILE A 131 9.53 11.17 -1.72
C ILE A 131 10.07 10.30 -0.58
N ALA A 132 9.20 9.59 0.13
CA ALA A 132 9.63 8.64 1.15
C ALA A 132 10.56 7.54 0.59
N GLY A 133 10.30 7.05 -0.62
CA GLY A 133 11.16 6.11 -1.32
C GLY A 133 12.50 6.72 -1.72
N ASP A 134 12.48 7.92 -2.30
CA ASP A 134 13.69 8.66 -2.69
C ASP A 134 14.62 8.91 -1.49
N ASP A 135 14.06 9.26 -0.32
CA ASP A 135 14.84 9.48 0.89
C ASP A 135 15.48 8.20 1.45
N ALA A 136 14.79 7.06 1.38
CA ALA A 136 15.42 5.77 1.68
C ALA A 136 16.53 5.42 0.68
N GLY A 137 16.33 5.73 -0.60
CA GLY A 137 17.34 5.59 -1.65
C GLY A 137 18.57 6.50 -1.43
N ASN A 138 18.36 7.70 -0.91
CA ASN A 138 19.43 8.62 -0.52
C ASN A 138 20.27 8.04 0.63
N CYS A 139 19.63 7.43 1.63
CA CYS A 139 20.35 6.70 2.67
C CYS A 139 21.18 5.56 2.07
N GLU A 140 20.59 4.69 1.25
CA GLU A 140 21.29 3.57 0.62
C GLU A 140 22.50 4.02 -0.23
N THR A 141 22.32 5.11 -0.99
CA THR A 141 23.40 5.73 -1.77
C THR A 141 24.54 6.21 -0.88
N ALA A 142 24.23 6.82 0.27
CA ALA A 142 25.24 7.26 1.22
C ALA A 142 26.07 6.10 1.76
N LEU A 143 25.43 4.97 2.12
CA LEU A 143 26.11 3.75 2.59
C LEU A 143 27.06 3.19 1.54
N ASN A 144 26.57 3.06 0.30
CA ASN A 144 27.34 2.49 -0.81
C ASN A 144 28.53 3.37 -1.23
N SER A 145 28.40 4.70 -1.16
CA SER A 145 29.47 5.65 -1.51
C SER A 145 30.76 5.49 -0.69
N LYS A 146 30.66 4.88 0.50
CA LYS A 146 31.79 4.64 1.41
C LYS A 146 32.21 3.17 1.50
N GLY A 147 31.56 2.29 0.73
CA GLY A 147 31.82 0.84 0.77
C GLY A 147 31.51 0.19 2.12
N VAL A 148 30.72 0.85 2.98
CA VAL A 148 30.36 0.32 4.30
C VAL A 148 29.11 -0.53 4.16
N LYS A 149 29.21 -1.81 4.56
CA LYS A 149 28.08 -2.73 4.49
C LYS A 149 27.31 -2.73 5.80
N TYR A 150 26.09 -2.20 5.76
CA TYR A 150 25.10 -2.34 6.81
C TYR A 150 23.90 -3.14 6.29
N PRO A 151 23.99 -4.49 6.22
CA PRO A 151 22.96 -5.29 5.60
C PRO A 151 21.57 -5.08 6.20
N GLU A 152 21.49 -4.88 7.52
CA GLU A 152 20.22 -4.60 8.20
C GLU A 152 19.66 -3.23 7.79
N LEU A 153 20.51 -2.21 7.62
CA LEU A 153 20.06 -0.89 7.18
C LEU A 153 19.63 -0.89 5.70
N SER A 154 20.37 -1.60 4.85
CA SER A 154 19.98 -1.78 3.45
C SER A 154 18.67 -2.56 3.30
N ALA A 155 18.42 -3.57 4.14
CA ALA A 155 17.14 -4.26 4.19
C ALA A 155 15.98 -3.32 4.59
N ARG A 156 16.22 -2.42 5.56
CA ARG A 156 15.24 -1.39 5.96
C ARG A 156 14.95 -0.41 4.83
N ASN A 157 15.99 0.06 4.12
CA ASN A 157 15.84 0.93 2.96
C ASN A 157 15.00 0.26 1.86
N HIS A 158 15.27 -1.01 1.60
CA HIS A 158 14.51 -1.82 0.64
C HIS A 158 13.02 -1.94 1.02
N VAL A 159 12.72 -2.17 2.29
CA VAL A 159 11.32 -2.24 2.76
C VAL A 159 10.61 -0.89 2.63
N VAL A 160 11.29 0.24 2.86
CA VAL A 160 10.71 1.56 2.59
C VAL A 160 10.45 1.78 1.10
N LEU A 161 11.36 1.37 0.22
CA LEU A 161 11.15 1.41 -1.23
C LEU A 161 9.95 0.56 -1.66
N LEU A 162 9.76 -0.61 -1.03
CA LEU A 162 8.58 -1.43 -1.25
C LEU A 162 7.30 -0.71 -0.82
N TYR A 163 7.26 -0.12 0.38
CA TYR A 163 6.10 0.66 0.83
C TYR A 163 5.83 1.88 -0.05
N SER A 164 6.88 2.55 -0.52
CA SER A 164 6.79 3.66 -1.47
C SER A 164 6.13 3.22 -2.78
N SER A 165 6.57 2.08 -3.34
CA SER A 165 5.98 1.52 -4.56
C SER A 165 4.54 1.07 -4.37
N ILE A 166 4.22 0.42 -3.25
CA ILE A 166 2.84 0.03 -2.91
C ILE A 166 1.97 1.27 -2.77
N GLY A 167 2.45 2.28 -2.06
CA GLY A 167 1.79 3.57 -1.87
C GLY A 167 1.50 4.25 -3.20
N ASP A 168 2.50 4.37 -4.08
CA ASP A 168 2.37 4.98 -5.41
C ASP A 168 1.25 4.32 -6.22
N VAL A 169 1.24 2.99 -6.27
CA VAL A 169 0.19 2.25 -6.98
C VAL A 169 -1.18 2.47 -6.35
N ILE A 170 -1.31 2.40 -5.01
CA ILE A 170 -2.62 2.53 -4.34
C ILE A 170 -3.17 3.95 -4.50
N THR A 171 -2.37 4.98 -4.19
CA THR A 171 -2.84 6.37 -4.18
C THR A 171 -3.18 6.86 -5.59
N GLY A 172 -2.50 6.35 -6.62
CA GLY A 172 -2.84 6.59 -8.02
C GLY A 172 -4.16 5.95 -8.48
N GLN A 173 -4.90 5.26 -7.60
CA GLN A 173 -6.23 4.71 -7.88
C GLN A 173 -7.34 5.34 -7.02
N ILE A 174 -7.03 6.38 -6.23
CA ILE A 174 -8.01 7.11 -5.43
C ILE A 174 -8.52 8.29 -6.25
N ASP A 175 -9.83 8.37 -6.45
CA ASP A 175 -10.55 9.45 -7.15
C ASP A 175 -10.98 10.58 -6.21
#